data_AF-A0A3B9FGT4-F1
#
_entry.id   AF-A0A3B9FGT4-F1
#
_cell.length_a   1.000
_cell.length_b   1.000
_cell.length_c   1.000
_cell.angle_alpha   90.00
_cell.angle_beta   90.00
_cell.angle_gamma   90.00
#
_symmetry.space_group_name_H-M   'P 1'
#
loop_
_entity.id
_entity.type
_entity.pdbx_description
1 polymer ?
#
loop_
_entity_poly.entity_id
_entity_poly.type
_entity_poly.pdbx_seq_one_letter_code
_entity_poly.pdbx_strand_id
1 'polypeptide(L)'
;VSADGTANQSFIEDLAAAVSTDTCVLMLCRSGVRSLAAGNAALAAGYKSVINISDGFEGDLDAHQQRGHINGWRFSGLQWRQS
;
A
#
# COMPACT_ATOMS: atom_id res chain seq x y z
N VAL A 1 0.13 10.08 0.16
CA VAL A 1 1.41 10.74 0.51
C VAL A 1 1.58 11.87 -0.49
N SER A 2 1.86 13.08 -0.02
CA SER A 2 2.17 14.20 -0.89
C SER A 2 3.53 13.99 -1.57
N ALA A 3 3.82 14.75 -2.62
CA ALA A 3 5.06 14.62 -3.40
C ALA A 3 6.35 14.84 -2.57
N ASP A 4 6.24 15.56 -1.45
CA ASP A 4 7.31 15.84 -0.49
C ASP A 4 7.46 14.77 0.62
N GLY A 5 6.67 13.69 0.56
CA GLY A 5 6.70 12.62 1.54
C GLY A 5 5.84 12.85 2.78
N THR A 6 5.11 13.96 2.87
CA THR A 6 4.16 14.21 3.96
C THR A 6 2.89 13.35 3.83
N ALA A 7 2.16 13.18 4.94
CA ALA A 7 0.88 12.48 4.93
C ALA A 7 -0.11 13.17 3.99
N ASN A 8 -0.88 12.40 3.20
CA ASN A 8 -1.99 12.96 2.44
C ASN A 8 -3.16 13.18 3.42
N GLN A 9 -3.43 14.44 3.74
CA GLN A 9 -4.49 14.79 4.69
C GLN A 9 -5.90 14.46 4.17
N SER A 10 -6.09 14.48 2.85
CA SER A 10 -7.37 14.14 2.21
C SER A 10 -7.58 12.64 2.03
N PHE A 11 -6.63 11.78 2.44
CA PHE A 11 -6.67 10.35 2.12
C PHE A 11 -7.98 9.65 2.53
N ILE A 12 -8.52 9.94 3.71
CA ILE A 12 -9.76 9.31 4.17
C ILE A 12 -10.98 9.82 3.41
N GLU A 13 -11.01 11.10 3.07
CA GLU A 13 -12.07 11.70 2.24
C GLU A 13 -12.04 11.09 0.83
N ASP A 14 -10.86 11.00 0.22
CA ASP A 14 -10.65 10.39 -1.09
C ASP A 14 -11.08 8.91 -1.10
N LEU A 15 -10.73 8.16 -0.05
CA LEU A 15 -11.09 6.75 0.08
C LEU A 15 -12.60 6.57 0.24
N ALA A 16 -13.26 7.40 1.06
CA ALA A 16 -14.70 7.37 1.27
C ALA A 16 -15.50 7.77 0.03
N ALA A 17 -14.94 8.65 -0.81
CA ALA A 17 -15.52 8.97 -2.11
C ALA A 17 -15.42 7.81 -3.11
N ALA A 18 -14.42 6.93 -2.97
CA ALA A 18 -14.18 5.83 -3.88
C ALA A 18 -14.95 4.54 -3.53
N VAL A 19 -15.01 4.18 -2.24
CA VAL A 19 -15.61 2.92 -1.77
C VAL A 19 -16.26 3.06 -0.39
N SER A 20 -17.25 2.23 -0.08
CA SER A 20 -17.86 2.20 1.25
C SER A 20 -16.99 1.50 2.29
N THR A 21 -17.24 1.74 3.57
CA THR A 21 -16.51 1.13 4.71
C THR A 21 -16.72 -0.37 4.85
N ASP A 22 -17.74 -0.95 4.19
CA ASP A 22 -17.97 -2.39 4.12
C ASP A 22 -17.14 -3.09 3.03
N THR A 23 -16.52 -2.33 2.13
CA THR A 23 -15.69 -2.88 1.06
C THR A 23 -14.37 -3.38 1.62
N CYS A 24 -13.94 -4.57 1.19
CA CYS A 24 -12.60 -5.06 1.49
C CYS A 24 -11.57 -4.29 0.65
N VAL A 25 -10.67 -3.56 1.32
CA VAL A 25 -9.65 -2.73 0.68
C VAL A 25 -8.28 -3.36 0.85
N LEU A 26 -7.56 -3.54 -0.26
CA LEU A 26 -6.15 -3.94 -0.25
C LEU A 26 -5.29 -2.68 -0.36
N MET A 27 -4.36 -2.52 0.59
CA MET A 27 -3.42 -1.41 0.64
C MET A 27 -2.08 -1.86 0.05
N LEU A 28 -1.64 -1.17 -1.01
CA LEU A 28 -0.39 -1.45 -1.69
C LEU A 28 0.49 -0.20 -1.75
N CYS A 29 1.76 -0.35 -1.42
CA CYS A 29 2.80 0.63 -1.75
C CYS A 29 4.05 -0.10 -2.23
N ARG A 30 5.18 0.61 -2.37
CA ARG A 30 6.45 0.03 -2.84
C ARG A 30 6.96 -1.14 -1.98
N SER A 31 6.87 -1.04 -0.65
CA SER A 31 7.51 -1.98 0.29
C SER A 31 6.68 -2.22 1.55
N GLY A 32 5.36 -2.06 1.48
CA GLY A 32 4.44 -2.27 2.61
C GLY A 32 4.40 -1.21 3.72
N VAL A 33 5.45 -0.40 3.90
CA VAL A 33 5.57 0.53 5.04
C VAL A 33 4.50 1.63 5.02
N ARG A 34 4.35 2.33 3.89
CA ARG A 34 3.38 3.44 3.78
C ARG A 34 1.94 2.95 3.67
N SER A 35 1.74 1.78 3.05
CA SER A 35 0.42 1.14 2.96
C SER A 35 -0.06 0.63 4.31
N LEU A 36 0.84 0.24 5.21
CA LEU A 36 0.48 -0.08 6.60
C LEU A 36 -0.10 1.14 7.32
N ALA A 37 0.55 2.30 7.22
CA ALA A 37 0.05 3.55 7.81
C ALA A 37 -1.31 3.96 7.23
N ALA A 38 -1.47 3.88 5.90
CA ALA A 38 -2.74 4.12 5.22
C ALA A 38 -3.83 3.14 5.67
N GLY A 39 -3.49 1.86 5.82
CA GLY A 39 -4.41 0.83 6.30
C GLY A 39 -4.88 1.08 7.73
N ASN A 40 -3.97 1.45 8.63
CA ASN A 40 -4.32 1.83 9.99
C ASN A 40 -5.24 3.06 10.04
N ALA A 41 -4.99 4.05 9.19
CA ALA A 41 -5.86 5.22 9.08
C ALA A 41 -7.27 4.84 8.59
N ALA A 42 -7.38 3.94 7.60
CA ALA A 42 -8.67 3.43 7.12
C ALA A 42 -9.42 2.63 8.20
N LEU A 43 -8.73 1.75 8.92
CA LEU A 43 -9.33 1.03 10.06
C LEU A 43 -9.85 2.00 11.13
N ALA A 44 -9.07 3.03 11.46
CA ALA A 44 -9.48 4.08 12.40
C ALA A 44 -10.70 4.90 11.90
N ALA A 45 -10.87 5.02 10.59
CA ALA A 45 -12.02 5.66 9.96
C ALA A 45 -13.25 4.74 9.81
N GLY A 46 -13.19 3.50 10.29
CA GLY A 46 -14.33 2.58 10.34
C GLY A 46 -14.44 1.59 9.17
N TYR A 47 -13.40 1.48 8.33
CA TYR A 47 -13.34 0.42 7.32
C TYR A 47 -13.20 -0.94 8.00
N LYS A 48 -14.08 -1.89 7.66
CA LYS A 48 -14.17 -3.18 8.37
C LYS A 48 -13.11 -4.18 7.93
N SER A 49 -12.75 -4.14 6.65
CA SER A 49 -11.86 -5.12 6.03
C SER A 49 -10.74 -4.41 5.29
N VAL A 50 -9.57 -4.34 5.92
CA VAL A 50 -8.38 -3.69 5.36
C VAL A 50 -7.20 -4.65 5.40
N ILE A 51 -6.61 -4.94 4.25
CA ILE A 51 -5.48 -5.87 4.12
C ILE A 51 -4.27 -5.10 3.60
N ASN A 52 -3.19 -5.08 4.37
CA ASN A 52 -1.91 -4.56 3.90
C ASN A 52 -1.12 -5.65 3.16
N ILE A 53 -0.65 -5.36 1.96
CA ILE A 53 0.32 -6.21 1.26
C ILE A 53 1.70 -5.91 1.87
N SER A 54 2.11 -6.75 2.83
CA SER A 54 3.25 -6.51 3.73
C SER A 54 4.56 -6.22 3.01
N ASP A 55 4.82 -6.90 1.89
CA ASP A 55 6.06 -6.76 1.15
C ASP A 55 5.95 -5.66 0.08
N GLY A 56 4.77 -5.08 -0.09
CA GLY A 56 4.47 -4.13 -1.15
C GLY A 56 4.68 -4.70 -2.55
N PHE A 57 4.88 -3.80 -3.50
CA PHE A 57 5.03 -4.14 -4.92
C PHE A 57 6.44 -4.62 -5.27
N GLU A 58 7.45 -3.88 -4.80
CA GLU A 58 8.87 -4.10 -5.14
C GLU A 58 9.66 -4.82 -4.02
N GLY A 59 9.10 -4.98 -2.83
CA GLY A 59 9.81 -5.63 -1.73
C GLY A 59 10.85 -4.74 -1.05
N ASP A 60 11.68 -5.35 -0.24
CA ASP A 60 12.78 -4.75 0.52
C ASP A 60 14.01 -4.45 -0.34
N LEU A 61 14.96 -3.71 0.24
CA LEU A 61 16.27 -3.47 -0.37
C LEU A 61 17.18 -4.66 -0.11
N ASP A 62 17.89 -5.10 -1.14
CA ASP A 62 18.95 -6.09 -1.02
C ASP A 62 20.28 -5.49 -0.55
N ALA A 63 21.31 -6.34 -0.48
CA ALA A 63 22.66 -5.96 -0.11
C ALA A 63 23.28 -4.88 -1.02
N HIS A 64 22.76 -4.71 -2.24
CA HIS A 64 23.17 -3.70 -3.21
C HIS A 64 22.24 -2.48 -3.25
N GLN A 65 21.32 -2.37 -2.30
CA GLN A 65 20.31 -1.30 -2.25
C GLN A 65 19.37 -1.30 -3.47
N GLN A 66 19.04 -2.47 -3.97
CA GLN A 66 18.10 -2.67 -5.08
C GLN A 66 16.85 -3.41 -4.59
N ARG A 67 15.70 -3.15 -5.22
CA ARG A 67 14.43 -3.82 -4.92
C ARG A 67 14.06 -4.82 -6.01
N GLY A 68 13.13 -5.71 -5.70
CA GLY A 68 12.61 -6.72 -6.63
C GLY A 68 13.38 -8.03 -6.64
N HIS A 69 14.32 -8.24 -5.71
CA HIS A 69 15.18 -9.44 -5.66
C HIS A 69 14.94 -10.35 -4.44
N ILE A 70 14.17 -9.90 -3.44
CA ILE A 70 13.99 -10.64 -2.17
C ILE A 70 12.54 -11.05 -1.94
N ASN A 71 11.61 -10.11 -2.12
CA ASN A 71 10.18 -10.28 -1.83
C ASN A 71 9.34 -9.24 -2.60
N GLY A 72 8.04 -9.18 -2.33
CA GLY A 72 7.10 -8.27 -2.97
C GLY A 72 6.29 -8.91 -4.08
N TRP A 73 5.24 -8.20 -4.51
CA TRP A 73 4.30 -8.65 -5.54
C TRP A 73 5.01 -9.07 -6.83
N ARG A 74 5.93 -8.24 -7.32
CA ARG A 74 6.69 -8.49 -8.54
C ARG A 74 7.60 -9.72 -8.41
N PHE A 75 8.33 -9.83 -7.29
CA PHE A 75 9.22 -10.97 -7.03
C PHE A 75 8.44 -12.29 -6.95
N SER A 76 7.24 -12.24 -6.36
CA SER A 76 6.37 -13.42 -6.19
C SER A 76 5.71 -13.92 -7.50
N GLY A 77 6.02 -13.32 -8.65
CA GLY A 77 5.49 -13.73 -9.95
C GLY A 77 4.00 -13.43 -10.15
N LEU A 78 3.40 -12.59 -9.31
CA LEU A 78 2.02 -12.16 -9.47
C LEU A 78 1.88 -11.26 -10.71
N GLN A 79 0.71 -11.23 -11.33
CA GLN A 79 0.50 -10.49 -12.59
C GLN A 79 0.72 -8.99 -12.40
N TRP A 80 1.51 -8.39 -13.30
CA TRP A 80 1.75 -6.95 -13.38
C TRP A 80 2.28 -6.58 -14.78
N ARG A 81 2.26 -5.28 -15.12
CA ARG A 81 2.80 -4.75 -16.38
C ARG A 81 3.43 -3.38 -16.14
N GLN A 82 4.51 -3.09 -16.87
CA GLN A 82 5.09 -1.75 -17.03
C GLN A 82 4.86 -1.29 -18.48
N SER A 83 4.35 -0.08 -18.69
CA SER A 83 4.09 0.52 -20.00
C SER A 83 4.43 1.99 -20.00
#